data_AF-A0A7J4I8Z8-F1
#
_entry.id   AF-A0A7J4I8Z8-F1
#
_cell.length_a   1.000
_cell.length_b   1.000
_cell.length_c   1.000
_cell.angle_alpha   90.00
_cell.angle_beta   90.00
_cell.angle_gamma   90.00
#
_symmetry.space_group_name_H-M   'P 1'
#
loop_
_entity.id
_entity.type
_entity.pdbx_description
1 polymer ?
#
loop_
_entity_poly.entity_id
_entity_poly.type
_entity_poly.pdbx_seq_one_letter_code
_entity_poly.pdbx_strand_id
1 'polypeptide(L)'
;MAHQPILTFEEITSVSSIDALAGLYDRKGISVSHDKRSFIKVVKMDWKAETERLLMQAKEAPPPTSLPSLDVIIDQAKVSIHGIAHNKKTIAAIVNSTVGKGGNWLFEQLTPKEYPAAKSGVELPDFMFIPATEALSDGFQDVLMLLGMPLLVGLAFLASYITKSRILTNDAWYLNVPQDAWSLNGLPPYASIGFHEERSPPRYNSVERRSAYHAEFLRNWKRGEDRHIVVGALHAPQIRHFLLNGVKDGSVSEIAASHAELWKTDPEKLAKACIDATRRRTVYRMAGAYAITLPSTAFLGAAATFFGPG
;
A
#
# COMPACT_ATOMS: atom_id res chain seq x y z
N MET A 1 27.88 14.88 3.89
CA MET A 1 27.67 14.73 2.43
C MET A 1 26.41 13.90 2.22
N ALA A 2 25.52 14.26 1.30
CA ALA A 2 24.32 13.46 1.02
C ALA A 2 24.74 12.11 0.42
N HIS A 3 24.11 11.01 0.86
CA HIS A 3 24.32 9.68 0.28
C HIS A 3 23.82 9.70 -1.16
N GLN A 4 24.69 9.46 -2.15
CA GLN A 4 24.24 9.25 -3.52
C GLN A 4 23.78 7.80 -3.67
N PRO A 5 22.62 7.55 -4.29
CA PRO A 5 22.11 6.19 -4.46
C PRO A 5 23.03 5.40 -5.41
N ILE A 6 23.38 4.16 -5.03
CA ILE A 6 24.20 3.27 -5.86
C ILE A 6 23.36 2.70 -7.02
N LEU A 7 22.10 2.36 -6.74
CA LEU A 7 21.11 1.89 -7.72
C LEU A 7 19.93 2.85 -7.81
N THR A 8 19.39 3.01 -9.01
CA THR A 8 18.15 3.75 -9.27
C THR A 8 16.90 2.97 -8.83
N PHE A 9 15.76 3.66 -8.74
CA PHE A 9 14.49 3.02 -8.36
C PHE A 9 14.08 1.94 -9.35
N GLU A 10 14.31 2.18 -10.65
CA GLU A 10 14.05 1.23 -11.71
C GLU A 10 14.96 0.01 -11.60
N GLU A 11 16.27 0.19 -11.38
CA GLU A 11 17.19 -0.93 -11.15
C GLU A 11 16.75 -1.78 -9.94
N ILE A 12 16.39 -1.15 -8.81
CA ILE A 12 15.98 -1.85 -7.59
C ILE A 12 14.66 -2.61 -7.77
N THR A 13 13.71 -2.05 -8.53
CA THR A 13 12.36 -2.64 -8.72
C THR A 13 12.27 -3.54 -9.96
N SER A 14 13.30 -3.57 -10.81
CA SER A 14 13.34 -4.42 -12.01
C SER A 14 13.70 -5.89 -11.69
N VAL A 15 14.36 -6.15 -10.58
CA VAL A 15 14.83 -7.49 -10.21
C VAL A 15 13.78 -8.33 -9.49
N SER A 16 13.81 -9.63 -9.73
CA SER A 16 12.82 -10.59 -9.23
C SER A 16 13.18 -11.25 -7.89
N SER A 17 14.43 -11.16 -7.44
CA SER A 17 14.89 -11.81 -6.21
C SER A 17 15.91 -10.97 -5.43
N ILE A 18 16.08 -11.32 -4.14
CA ILE A 18 17.13 -10.75 -3.28
C ILE A 18 18.52 -11.05 -3.86
N ASP A 19 18.75 -12.26 -4.37
CA ASP A 19 20.03 -12.64 -4.99
C ASP A 19 20.32 -11.82 -6.25
N ALA A 20 19.30 -11.55 -7.07
CA ALA A 20 19.44 -10.70 -8.25
C ALA A 20 19.75 -9.24 -7.86
N LEU A 21 19.12 -8.74 -6.79
CA LEU A 21 19.43 -7.42 -6.23
C LEU A 21 20.85 -7.37 -5.66
N ALA A 22 21.28 -8.37 -4.89
CA ALA A 22 22.65 -8.47 -4.39
C ALA A 22 23.67 -8.50 -5.52
N GLY A 23 23.42 -9.29 -6.57
CA GLY A 23 24.28 -9.31 -7.76
C GLY A 23 24.35 -7.97 -8.49
N LEU A 24 23.31 -7.13 -8.44
CA LEU A 24 23.39 -5.75 -8.96
C LEU A 24 24.34 -4.89 -8.13
N TYR A 25 24.27 -4.98 -6.80
CA TYR A 25 25.19 -4.25 -5.92
C TYR A 25 26.65 -4.68 -6.11
N ASP A 26 26.90 -5.99 -6.20
CA ASP A 26 28.25 -6.52 -6.43
C ASP A 26 28.84 -6.01 -7.75
N ARG A 27 28.02 -5.95 -8.82
CA ARG A 27 28.43 -5.37 -10.12
C ARG A 27 28.76 -3.88 -10.06
N LYS A 28 28.21 -3.14 -9.10
CA LYS A 28 28.54 -1.72 -8.85
C LYS A 28 29.71 -1.55 -7.87
N GLY A 29 30.43 -2.63 -7.54
CA GLY A 29 31.61 -2.60 -6.68
C GLY A 29 31.29 -2.55 -5.18
N ILE A 30 30.03 -2.71 -4.79
CA ILE A 30 29.61 -2.81 -3.40
C ILE A 30 29.44 -4.28 -3.09
N SER A 31 30.47 -4.87 -2.48
CA SER A 31 30.33 -6.22 -1.95
C SER A 31 29.39 -6.17 -0.76
N VAL A 32 28.14 -6.56 -0.99
CA VAL A 32 27.18 -6.73 0.09
C VAL A 32 27.41 -8.13 0.62
N SER A 33 27.87 -8.24 1.87
CA SER A 33 27.91 -9.56 2.51
C SER A 33 26.51 -10.18 2.41
N HIS A 34 26.40 -11.46 2.06
CA HIS A 34 25.14 -12.19 2.09
C HIS A 34 24.51 -12.29 3.49
N ASP A 35 25.14 -11.71 4.52
CA ASP A 35 24.44 -11.37 5.77
C ASP A 35 23.25 -10.45 5.48
N LYS A 36 22.06 -11.00 5.73
CA LYS A 36 20.75 -10.36 5.59
C LYS A 36 20.69 -8.99 6.23
N ARG A 37 21.32 -8.77 7.39
CA ARG A 37 21.25 -7.47 8.10
C ARG A 37 22.04 -6.38 7.38
N SER A 38 23.25 -6.69 6.94
CA SER A 38 24.12 -5.78 6.21
C SER A 38 23.54 -5.43 4.85
N PHE A 39 23.00 -6.43 4.14
CA PHE A 39 22.27 -6.21 2.89
C PHE A 39 21.07 -5.30 3.04
N ILE A 40 20.22 -5.56 4.04
CA ILE A 40 19.06 -4.72 4.34
C ILE A 40 19.46 -3.26 4.57
N LYS A 41 20.55 -3.03 5.29
CA LYS A 41 21.01 -1.66 5.61
C LYS A 41 21.41 -0.89 4.35
N VAL A 42 22.19 -1.50 3.46
CA VAL A 42 22.64 -0.87 2.20
C VAL A 42 21.44 -0.53 1.32
N VAL A 43 20.55 -1.51 1.10
CA VAL A 43 19.38 -1.33 0.24
C VAL A 43 18.45 -0.23 0.77
N LYS A 44 18.24 -0.16 2.10
CA LYS A 44 17.45 0.90 2.73
C LYS A 44 18.02 2.30 2.49
N MET A 45 19.35 2.43 2.56
CA MET A 45 20.01 3.72 2.38
C MET A 45 19.87 4.23 0.94
N ASP A 46 20.10 3.35 -0.03
CA ASP A 46 19.92 3.70 -1.45
C ASP A 46 18.48 4.01 -1.79
N TRP A 47 17.55 3.17 -1.34
CA TRP A 47 16.13 3.39 -1.57
C TRP A 47 15.69 4.76 -1.08
N LYS A 48 16.11 5.12 0.13
CA LYS A 48 15.83 6.44 0.71
C LYS A 48 16.49 7.57 -0.09
N ALA A 49 17.77 7.43 -0.46
CA ALA A 49 18.48 8.46 -1.21
C ALA A 49 17.90 8.68 -2.61
N GLU A 50 17.53 7.60 -3.30
CA GLU A 50 16.89 7.67 -4.61
C GLU A 50 15.50 8.28 -4.52
N THR A 51 14.76 7.96 -3.46
CA THR A 51 13.48 8.58 -3.15
C THR A 51 13.64 10.10 -2.97
N GLU A 52 14.60 10.53 -2.18
CA GLU A 52 14.90 11.95 -1.96
C GLU A 52 15.35 12.65 -3.25
N ARG A 53 16.18 12.00 -4.07
CA ARG A 53 16.65 12.52 -5.36
C ARG A 53 15.50 12.76 -6.33
N LEU A 54 14.64 11.76 -6.49
CA LEU A 54 13.48 11.84 -7.38
C LEU A 54 12.45 12.88 -6.86
N LEU A 55 12.26 12.99 -5.54
CA LEU A 55 11.46 14.06 -4.93
C LEU A 55 12.00 15.45 -5.26
N MET A 56 13.32 15.63 -5.25
CA MET A 56 13.92 16.92 -5.61
C MET A 56 13.73 17.25 -7.09
N GLN A 57 13.96 16.27 -7.99
CA GLN A 57 13.76 16.46 -9.43
C GLN A 57 12.30 16.75 -9.79
N ALA A 58 11.35 16.07 -9.15
CA ALA A 58 9.94 16.20 -9.48
C ALA A 58 9.31 17.52 -9.01
N LYS A 59 9.88 18.20 -8.02
CA LYS A 59 9.43 19.56 -7.63
C LYS A 59 9.55 20.58 -8.74
N GLU A 60 10.40 20.30 -9.72
CA GLU A 60 10.66 21.18 -10.86
C GLU A 60 9.88 20.76 -12.12
N ALA A 61 9.18 19.61 -12.07
CA ALA A 61 8.45 19.05 -13.21
C ALA A 61 6.95 19.43 -13.20
N PRO A 62 6.33 19.63 -14.37
CA PRO A 62 4.89 19.81 -14.45
C PRO A 62 4.16 18.51 -14.05
N PRO A 63 2.93 18.61 -13.49
CA PRO A 63 2.14 17.44 -13.13
C PRO A 63 1.80 16.60 -14.37
N PRO A 64 1.77 15.26 -14.25
CA PRO A 64 1.47 14.38 -15.38
C PRO A 64 0.01 14.51 -15.81
N THR A 65 -0.24 14.35 -17.11
CA THR A 65 -1.58 14.42 -17.71
C THR A 65 -2.38 13.12 -17.62
N SER A 66 -1.71 12.02 -17.26
CA SER A 66 -2.30 10.69 -17.03
C SER A 66 -1.54 9.94 -15.94
N LEU A 67 -2.18 8.93 -15.34
CA LEU A 67 -1.55 8.09 -14.34
C LEU A 67 -0.43 7.27 -15.01
N PRO A 68 0.82 7.35 -14.52
CA PRO A 68 1.84 6.40 -14.91
C PRO A 68 1.41 4.98 -14.52
N SER A 69 1.88 3.99 -15.27
CA SER A 69 1.60 2.58 -15.02
C SER A 69 2.88 1.78 -14.84
N LEU A 70 2.80 0.76 -13.99
CA LEU A 70 3.73 -0.35 -13.97
C LEU A 70 3.12 -1.47 -14.80
N ASP A 71 3.69 -1.68 -15.98
CA ASP A 71 3.16 -2.64 -16.95
C ASP A 71 3.81 -4.01 -16.81
N VAL A 72 3.00 -5.06 -16.95
CA VAL A 72 3.42 -6.46 -16.96
C VAL A 72 2.70 -7.18 -18.10
N ILE A 73 3.40 -8.03 -18.84
CA ILE A 73 2.80 -8.89 -19.86
C ILE A 73 2.55 -10.28 -19.27
N ILE A 74 1.31 -10.74 -19.31
CA ILE A 74 0.89 -12.08 -18.85
C ILE A 74 -0.07 -12.67 -19.87
N ASP A 75 0.17 -13.91 -20.30
CA ASP A 75 -0.66 -14.60 -21.31
C ASP A 75 -0.86 -13.74 -22.57
N GLN A 76 0.22 -13.11 -23.07
CA GLN A 76 0.22 -12.22 -24.24
C GLN A 76 -0.62 -10.93 -24.11
N ALA A 77 -1.14 -10.63 -22.92
CA ALA A 77 -1.90 -9.43 -22.65
C ALA A 77 -1.22 -8.51 -21.65
N LYS A 78 -1.48 -7.21 -21.76
CA LYS A 78 -0.89 -6.18 -20.91
C LYS A 78 -1.73 -5.93 -19.67
N VAL A 79 -1.10 -6.05 -18.50
CA VAL A 79 -1.67 -5.64 -17.21
C VAL A 79 -0.99 -4.34 -16.79
N SER A 80 -1.74 -3.25 -16.75
CA SER A 80 -1.27 -1.94 -16.31
C SER A 80 -1.70 -1.66 -14.86
N ILE A 81 -0.72 -1.48 -13.98
CA ILE A 81 -0.94 -1.23 -12.56
C ILE A 81 -0.67 0.24 -12.26
N HIS A 82 -1.66 0.94 -11.72
CA HIS A 82 -1.57 2.36 -11.42
C HIS A 82 -1.59 2.57 -9.90
N GLY A 83 -0.47 3.04 -9.33
CA GLY A 83 -0.38 3.37 -7.92
C GLY A 83 -0.87 4.79 -7.63
N ILE A 84 -1.71 4.99 -6.62
CA ILE A 84 -2.17 6.31 -6.18
C ILE A 84 -2.07 6.48 -4.66
N ALA A 85 -1.90 7.71 -4.18
CA ALA A 85 -2.08 8.00 -2.76
C ALA A 85 -3.56 8.28 -2.44
N HIS A 86 -4.11 7.63 -1.42
CA HIS A 86 -5.55 7.62 -1.12
C HIS A 86 -6.13 8.95 -0.56
N ASN A 87 -5.37 10.06 -0.51
CA ASN A 87 -5.78 11.25 0.24
C ASN A 87 -5.60 12.60 -0.49
N LYS A 88 -5.74 12.66 -1.81
CA LYS A 88 -5.62 13.94 -2.54
C LYS A 88 -6.69 14.14 -3.61
N LYS A 89 -7.54 15.15 -3.40
CA LYS A 89 -8.52 15.65 -4.38
C LYS A 89 -7.85 16.05 -5.71
N THR A 90 -6.59 16.51 -5.66
CA THR A 90 -5.81 16.90 -6.85
C THR A 90 -5.59 15.77 -7.84
N ILE A 91 -5.54 14.51 -7.38
CA ILE A 91 -5.27 13.35 -8.23
C ILE A 91 -6.54 12.90 -8.98
N ALA A 92 -7.74 13.31 -8.54
CA ALA A 92 -9.01 12.90 -9.13
C ALA A 92 -9.10 13.24 -10.63
N ALA A 93 -8.64 14.43 -11.03
CA ALA A 93 -8.65 14.84 -12.44
C ALA A 93 -7.77 13.93 -13.32
N ILE A 94 -6.59 13.54 -12.82
CA ILE A 94 -5.64 12.67 -13.52
C ILE A 94 -6.20 11.24 -13.61
N VAL A 95 -6.77 10.72 -12.51
CA VAL A 95 -7.45 9.41 -12.49
C VAL A 95 -8.59 9.42 -13.51
N ASN A 96 -9.46 10.42 -13.48
CA ASN A 96 -10.60 10.52 -14.38
C ASN A 96 -10.18 10.64 -15.85
N SER A 97 -9.14 11.43 -16.14
CA SER A 97 -8.54 11.53 -17.48
C SER A 97 -7.98 10.20 -17.96
N THR A 98 -7.38 9.41 -17.06
CA THR A 98 -6.77 8.13 -17.39
C THR A 98 -7.84 7.06 -17.64
N VAL A 99 -8.80 6.94 -16.72
CA VAL A 99 -9.83 5.89 -16.78
C VAL A 99 -10.93 6.19 -17.78
N GLY A 100 -11.25 7.47 -18.01
CA GLY A 100 -12.27 7.92 -18.97
C GLY A 100 -12.00 7.51 -20.43
N LYS A 101 -10.86 6.89 -20.71
CA LYS A 101 -10.48 6.34 -22.02
C LYS A 101 -11.09 4.96 -22.33
N GLY A 102 -11.84 4.37 -21.40
CA GLY A 102 -12.45 3.04 -21.53
C GLY A 102 -11.50 1.90 -21.14
N GLY A 103 -11.99 0.66 -21.13
CA GLY A 103 -11.20 -0.55 -20.84
C GLY A 103 -11.64 -1.34 -19.60
N ASN A 104 -10.92 -2.41 -19.31
CA ASN A 104 -11.15 -3.33 -18.20
C ASN A 104 -10.49 -2.79 -16.92
N TRP A 105 -11.22 -1.97 -16.15
CA TRP A 105 -10.70 -1.32 -14.94
C TRP A 105 -11.16 -1.98 -13.65
N LEU A 106 -10.18 -2.34 -12.81
CA LEU A 106 -10.35 -2.73 -11.42
C LEU A 106 -9.88 -1.61 -10.48
N PHE A 107 -10.46 -1.55 -9.30
CA PHE A 107 -10.10 -0.64 -8.23
C PHE A 107 -9.89 -1.42 -6.94
N GLU A 108 -8.90 -1.01 -6.16
CA GLU A 108 -8.79 -1.44 -4.76
C GLU A 108 -10.01 -0.95 -3.96
N GLN A 109 -10.41 -1.72 -2.95
CA GLN A 109 -11.50 -1.34 -2.07
C GLN A 109 -11.30 0.03 -1.41
N LEU A 110 -12.40 0.77 -1.22
CA LEU A 110 -12.38 2.12 -0.63
C LEU A 110 -11.52 3.14 -1.39
N THR A 111 -11.16 2.85 -2.64
CA THR A 111 -10.67 3.90 -3.54
C THR A 111 -11.69 5.05 -3.54
N PRO A 112 -11.28 6.32 -3.38
CA PRO A 112 -12.21 7.45 -3.24
C PRO A 112 -13.30 7.49 -4.31
N LYS A 113 -14.57 7.43 -3.87
CA LYS A 113 -15.77 7.45 -4.75
C LYS A 113 -15.97 8.76 -5.52
N GLU A 114 -15.15 9.76 -5.22
CA GLU A 114 -15.06 11.01 -5.97
C GLU A 114 -14.54 10.79 -7.41
N TYR A 115 -13.91 9.63 -7.69
CA TYR A 115 -13.56 9.22 -9.06
C TYR A 115 -14.81 8.65 -9.75
N PRO A 116 -15.38 9.29 -10.80
CA PRO A 116 -16.57 8.79 -11.49
C PRO A 116 -16.38 7.37 -12.05
N ALA A 117 -15.15 6.99 -12.39
CA ALA A 117 -14.83 5.63 -12.80
C ALA A 117 -14.85 4.60 -11.67
N ALA A 118 -14.64 4.99 -10.40
CA ALA A 118 -14.85 4.11 -9.26
C ALA A 118 -16.34 3.80 -9.04
N LYS A 119 -17.26 4.57 -9.66
CA LYS A 119 -18.70 4.24 -9.66
C LYS A 119 -19.08 3.19 -10.70
N SER A 120 -18.23 2.93 -11.70
CA SER A 120 -18.47 1.97 -12.79
C SER A 120 -17.44 0.83 -12.86
N GLY A 121 -16.33 0.93 -12.13
CA GLY A 121 -15.30 -0.09 -12.04
C GLY A 121 -15.55 -1.10 -10.94
N VAL A 122 -14.78 -2.19 -10.97
CA VAL A 122 -14.92 -3.31 -10.02
C VAL A 122 -14.06 -3.02 -8.80
N GLU A 123 -14.67 -2.83 -7.64
CA GLU A 123 -13.93 -2.81 -6.38
C GLU A 123 -13.60 -4.25 -5.95
N LEU A 124 -12.31 -4.54 -5.79
CA LEU A 124 -11.85 -5.82 -5.26
C LEU A 124 -11.89 -5.82 -3.73
N PRO A 125 -12.35 -6.90 -3.09
CA PRO A 125 -12.34 -7.00 -1.63
C PRO A 125 -10.89 -7.11 -1.15
N ASP A 126 -10.46 -6.18 -0.32
CA ASP A 126 -9.08 -6.12 0.18
C ASP A 126 -9.02 -6.37 1.70
N PHE A 127 -10.05 -5.99 2.45
CA PHE A 127 -10.06 -6.05 3.91
C PHE A 127 -10.34 -7.43 4.49
N MET A 128 -10.78 -8.38 3.67
CA MET A 128 -10.95 -9.77 4.10
C MET A 128 -9.63 -10.44 4.48
N PHE A 129 -8.49 -9.87 4.07
CA PHE A 129 -7.15 -10.38 4.35
C PHE A 129 -6.45 -9.65 5.51
N ILE A 130 -7.09 -8.64 6.12
CA ILE A 130 -6.57 -8.01 7.33
C ILE A 130 -6.96 -8.88 8.54
N PRO A 131 -6.00 -9.43 9.30
CA PRO A 131 -6.29 -10.18 10.51
C PRO A 131 -7.07 -9.33 11.51
N ALA A 132 -8.03 -9.94 12.24
CA ALA A 132 -8.80 -9.24 13.26
C ALA A 132 -7.90 -8.55 14.31
N THR A 133 -6.78 -9.18 14.68
CA THR A 133 -5.79 -8.63 15.61
C THR A 133 -5.17 -7.32 15.11
N GLU A 134 -4.93 -7.20 13.80
CA GLU A 134 -4.38 -5.99 13.19
C GLU A 134 -5.43 -4.89 13.15
N ALA A 135 -6.66 -5.20 12.71
CA ALA A 135 -7.77 -4.25 12.73
C ALA A 135 -8.12 -3.76 14.15
N LEU A 136 -8.00 -4.62 15.17
CA LEU A 136 -8.13 -4.26 16.59
C LEU A 136 -6.99 -3.32 17.03
N SER A 137 -5.75 -3.62 16.64
CA SER A 137 -4.58 -2.78 16.93
C SER A 137 -4.68 -1.40 16.27
N ASP A 138 -5.19 -1.30 15.05
CA ASP A 138 -5.47 -0.01 14.39
C ASP A 138 -6.41 0.84 15.24
N GLY A 139 -7.52 0.24 15.71
CA GLY A 139 -8.48 0.90 16.59
C GLY A 139 -7.85 1.36 17.91
N PHE A 140 -6.91 0.58 18.44
CA PHE A 140 -6.15 0.94 19.64
C PHE A 140 -5.25 2.16 19.39
N GLN A 141 -4.50 2.16 18.28
CA GLN A 141 -3.62 3.26 17.90
C GLN A 141 -4.37 4.56 17.61
N ASP A 142 -5.53 4.49 16.95
CA ASP A 142 -6.37 5.66 16.66
C ASP A 142 -6.78 6.40 17.94
N VAL A 143 -7.20 5.64 18.97
CA VAL A 143 -7.59 6.22 20.26
C VAL A 143 -6.38 6.79 20.99
N LEU A 144 -5.22 6.11 20.98
CA LEU A 144 -4.01 6.68 21.57
C LEU A 144 -3.56 7.96 20.85
N MET A 145 -3.65 8.01 19.52
CA MET A 145 -3.39 9.23 18.77
C MET A 145 -4.38 10.33 19.12
N LEU A 146 -5.67 10.02 19.26
CA LEU A 146 -6.69 10.98 19.64
C LEU A 146 -6.50 11.50 21.08
N LEU A 147 -6.08 10.63 22.01
CA LEU A 147 -5.77 10.99 23.40
C LEU A 147 -4.44 11.76 23.52
N GLY A 148 -3.46 11.47 22.66
CA GLY A 148 -2.19 12.19 22.56
C GLY A 148 -2.25 13.46 21.72
N MET A 149 -3.32 13.65 20.93
CA MET A 149 -3.53 14.80 20.06
C MET A 149 -3.53 16.14 20.78
N PRO A 150 -4.09 16.33 21.99
CA PRO A 150 -4.00 17.62 22.68
C PRO A 150 -2.55 18.08 22.94
N LEU A 151 -1.64 17.14 23.21
CA LEU A 151 -0.22 17.42 23.42
C LEU A 151 0.51 17.67 22.10
N LEU A 152 0.15 16.90 21.06
CA LEU A 152 0.75 16.98 19.73
C LEU A 152 0.24 18.18 18.91
N VAL A 153 -1.00 18.63 19.10
CA VAL A 153 -1.59 19.79 18.42
C VAL A 153 -0.89 21.08 18.84
N GLY A 154 -0.47 21.20 20.10
CA GLY A 154 0.34 22.34 20.57
C GLY A 154 1.71 22.43 19.90
N LEU A 155 2.37 21.30 19.65
CA LEU A 155 3.65 21.23 18.92
C LEU A 155 3.46 21.31 17.40
N ALA A 156 2.37 20.76 16.88
CA ALA A 156 2.04 20.73 15.46
C ALA A 156 1.58 22.10 14.94
N PHE A 157 0.95 22.95 15.75
CA PHE A 157 0.59 24.31 15.32
C PHE A 157 1.83 25.15 14.97
N LEU A 158 2.93 24.99 15.71
CA LEU A 158 4.22 25.62 15.40
C LEU A 158 4.86 25.07 14.12
N ALA A 159 4.76 23.76 13.88
CA ALA A 159 5.34 23.11 12.70
C ALA A 159 4.48 23.28 11.41
N SER A 160 3.15 23.40 11.56
CA SER A 160 2.20 23.43 10.43
C SER A 160 2.22 24.76 9.66
N TYR A 161 2.62 25.86 10.30
CA TYR A 161 2.78 27.17 9.62
C TYR A 161 3.94 27.17 8.62
N ILE A 162 4.99 26.39 8.86
CA ILE A 162 6.16 26.26 7.96
C ILE A 162 5.90 25.23 6.85
N THR A 163 5.02 24.26 7.08
CA THR A 163 4.84 23.10 6.19
C THR A 163 3.77 23.30 5.12
N LYS A 164 2.71 24.10 5.38
CA LYS A 164 1.59 24.28 4.44
C LYS A 164 1.99 24.87 3.07
N SER A 165 3.03 25.69 3.00
CA SER A 165 3.51 26.27 1.73
C SER A 165 4.26 25.28 0.82
N ARG A 166 4.63 24.09 1.33
CA ARG A 166 5.34 23.04 0.56
C ARG A 166 4.45 21.89 0.06
N ILE A 167 3.22 21.77 0.56
CA ILE A 167 2.38 20.58 0.33
C ILE A 167 1.67 20.58 -1.04
N LEU A 168 1.48 21.76 -1.65
CA LEU A 168 0.77 21.89 -2.94
C LEU A 168 1.62 21.54 -4.18
N THR A 169 2.95 21.43 -4.05
CA THR A 169 3.86 21.15 -5.18
C THR A 169 4.38 19.71 -5.23
N ASN A 170 4.02 18.85 -4.26
CA ASN A 170 4.51 17.46 -4.19
C ASN A 170 3.60 16.44 -4.92
N ASP A 171 2.50 16.86 -5.54
CA ASP A 171 1.42 15.97 -6.00
C ASP A 171 1.80 15.04 -7.15
N ALA A 172 2.84 15.38 -7.93
CA ALA A 172 3.30 14.60 -9.07
C ALA A 172 4.00 13.28 -8.68
N TRP A 173 4.45 13.14 -7.43
CA TRP A 173 5.28 12.03 -6.97
C TRP A 173 4.51 10.81 -6.46
N TYR A 174 3.21 10.98 -6.16
CA TYR A 174 2.39 9.96 -5.51
C TYR A 174 1.90 8.85 -6.44
N LEU A 175 2.21 8.96 -7.74
CA LEU A 175 1.59 8.14 -8.76
C LEU A 175 2.40 6.88 -9.14
N ASN A 176 3.61 6.72 -8.60
CA ASN A 176 4.30 5.42 -8.51
C ASN A 176 5.38 5.44 -7.39
N VAL A 177 4.92 5.74 -6.16
CA VAL A 177 5.55 5.55 -4.80
C VAL A 177 6.56 6.62 -4.35
N PRO A 178 6.69 6.97 -3.03
CA PRO A 178 5.97 6.57 -1.79
C PRO A 178 5.35 7.72 -0.95
N GLN A 179 4.39 7.38 -0.08
CA GLN A 179 4.04 8.19 1.10
C GLN A 179 4.72 7.54 2.33
N ASP A 180 6.02 7.77 2.46
CA ASP A 180 6.94 7.32 3.53
C ASP A 180 6.71 5.93 4.15
N ALA A 181 7.22 4.90 3.45
CA ALA A 181 8.05 3.81 4.00
C ALA A 181 7.68 3.09 5.32
N TRP A 182 6.41 2.92 5.70
CA TRP A 182 6.05 2.04 6.85
C TRP A 182 5.54 0.67 6.41
N SER A 183 6.47 -0.14 5.91
CA SER A 183 6.50 -1.58 6.16
C SER A 183 7.97 -1.97 6.37
N LEU A 184 8.30 -2.48 7.55
CA LEU A 184 9.68 -2.79 8.01
C LEU A 184 10.76 -1.72 7.65
N ASN A 185 10.32 -0.45 7.59
CA ASN A 185 10.98 0.86 7.49
C ASN A 185 12.17 1.01 6.53
N GLY A 186 11.90 0.95 5.22
CA GLY A 186 12.80 1.42 4.15
C GLY A 186 13.22 0.36 3.15
N LEU A 187 12.80 -0.90 3.33
CA LEU A 187 13.12 -1.94 2.37
C LEU A 187 12.27 -1.79 1.12
N PRO A 188 12.85 -1.99 -0.08
CA PRO A 188 12.10 -2.11 -1.30
C PRO A 188 11.10 -3.26 -1.20
N PRO A 189 9.93 -3.14 -1.86
CA PRO A 189 8.88 -4.16 -1.83
C PRO A 189 9.39 -5.58 -2.15
N TYR A 190 10.23 -5.71 -3.18
CA TYR A 190 10.80 -6.98 -3.63
C TYR A 190 11.71 -7.64 -2.60
N ALA A 191 12.52 -6.84 -1.90
CA ALA A 191 13.40 -7.35 -0.85
C ALA A 191 12.59 -7.82 0.36
N SER A 192 11.57 -7.05 0.77
CA SER A 192 10.65 -7.47 1.84
C SER A 192 10.00 -8.82 1.52
N ILE A 193 9.35 -8.93 0.36
CA ILE A 193 8.61 -10.12 -0.04
C ILE A 193 9.55 -11.34 -0.12
N GLY A 194 10.70 -11.21 -0.78
CA GLY A 194 11.66 -12.31 -0.89
C GLY A 194 12.07 -12.89 0.47
N PHE A 195 12.30 -12.04 1.48
CA PHE A 195 12.68 -12.49 2.81
C PHE A 195 11.55 -13.20 3.57
N HIS A 196 10.29 -12.93 3.21
CA HIS A 196 9.12 -13.62 3.75
C HIS A 196 8.90 -14.98 3.07
N GLU A 197 9.23 -15.10 1.79
CA GLU A 197 9.09 -16.33 1.00
C GLU A 197 10.18 -17.37 1.27
N GLU A 198 11.35 -16.96 1.78
CA GLU A 198 12.37 -17.87 2.30
C GLU A 198 11.86 -18.72 3.49
N ARG A 199 10.77 -18.31 4.14
CA ARG A 199 10.16 -19.06 5.25
C ARG A 199 9.28 -20.18 4.71
N SER A 200 9.30 -21.33 5.36
CA SER A 200 8.38 -22.43 5.09
C SER A 200 7.46 -22.68 6.29
N PRO A 201 6.13 -22.54 6.16
CA PRO A 201 5.42 -22.04 4.97
C PRO A 201 5.62 -20.52 4.78
N PRO A 202 5.45 -19.98 3.54
CA PRO A 202 5.45 -18.55 3.30
C PRO A 202 4.42 -17.84 4.17
N ARG A 203 4.80 -16.70 4.77
CA ARG A 203 3.91 -15.89 5.62
C ARG A 203 3.98 -14.43 5.22
N TYR A 204 3.05 -14.05 4.35
CA TYR A 204 2.81 -12.67 3.95
C TYR A 204 2.11 -11.89 5.06
N ASN A 205 2.49 -10.63 5.24
CA ASN A 205 1.72 -9.69 6.08
C ASN A 205 0.41 -9.26 5.39
N SER A 206 -0.44 -8.51 6.07
CA SER A 206 -1.75 -8.06 5.53
C SER A 206 -1.64 -7.32 4.19
N VAL A 207 -0.65 -6.42 4.06
CA VAL A 207 -0.40 -5.63 2.85
C VAL A 207 0.04 -6.53 1.70
N GLU A 208 0.99 -7.43 1.97
CA GLU A 208 1.48 -8.41 1.00
C GLU A 208 0.37 -9.37 0.55
N ARG A 209 -0.48 -9.86 1.47
CA ARG A 209 -1.63 -10.71 1.13
C ARG A 209 -2.64 -10.02 0.24
N ARG A 210 -2.93 -8.74 0.49
CA ARG A 210 -3.80 -7.91 -0.37
C ARG A 210 -3.22 -7.75 -1.78
N SER A 211 -1.93 -7.44 -1.88
CA SER A 211 -1.23 -7.36 -3.17
C SER A 211 -1.20 -8.69 -3.92
N ALA A 212 -0.92 -9.79 -3.21
CA ALA A 212 -0.93 -11.14 -3.76
C ALA A 212 -2.33 -11.52 -4.28
N TYR A 213 -3.37 -11.21 -3.50
CA TYR A 213 -4.76 -11.42 -3.91
C TYR A 213 -5.12 -10.64 -5.19
N HIS A 214 -4.78 -9.35 -5.26
CA HIS A 214 -5.05 -8.55 -6.46
C HIS A 214 -4.31 -9.11 -7.70
N ALA A 215 -3.06 -9.55 -7.54
CA ALA A 215 -2.28 -10.16 -8.61
C ALA A 215 -2.93 -11.46 -9.11
N GLU A 216 -3.31 -12.36 -8.21
CA GLU A 216 -3.97 -13.63 -8.59
C GLU A 216 -5.37 -13.39 -9.17
N PHE A 217 -6.12 -12.41 -8.66
CA PHE A 217 -7.41 -12.05 -9.25
C PHE A 217 -7.21 -11.56 -10.68
N LEU A 218 -6.22 -10.67 -10.91
CA LEU A 218 -5.88 -10.16 -12.23
C LEU A 218 -5.48 -11.28 -13.19
N ARG A 219 -4.69 -12.28 -12.76
CA ARG A 219 -4.34 -13.43 -13.62
C ARG A 219 -5.58 -14.19 -14.11
N ASN A 220 -6.55 -14.39 -13.22
CA ASN A 220 -7.74 -15.20 -13.48
C ASN A 220 -8.89 -14.43 -14.15
N TRP A 221 -8.96 -13.11 -13.94
CA TRP A 221 -9.96 -12.25 -14.54
C TRP A 221 -9.57 -11.89 -15.96
N LYS A 222 -10.49 -12.05 -16.92
CA LYS A 222 -10.33 -11.69 -18.34
C LYS A 222 -8.97 -12.08 -18.93
N ARG A 223 -8.65 -13.38 -18.87
CA ARG A 223 -7.38 -13.93 -19.35
C ARG A 223 -7.20 -13.66 -20.85
N GLY A 224 -6.01 -13.20 -21.24
CA GLY A 224 -5.69 -12.85 -22.62
C GLY A 224 -6.20 -11.46 -23.07
N GLU A 225 -6.82 -10.69 -22.17
CA GLU A 225 -7.23 -9.30 -22.43
C GLU A 225 -6.37 -8.30 -21.65
N ASP A 226 -6.23 -7.11 -22.22
CA ASP A 226 -5.63 -5.97 -21.53
C ASP A 226 -6.47 -5.58 -20.30
N ARG A 227 -5.79 -5.35 -19.18
CA ARG A 227 -6.39 -5.14 -17.87
C ARG A 227 -5.70 -3.99 -17.15
N HIS A 228 -6.48 -3.20 -16.43
CA HIS A 228 -6.00 -2.05 -15.70
C HIS A 228 -6.45 -2.14 -14.25
N ILE A 229 -5.57 -1.83 -13.31
CA ILE A 229 -5.94 -1.72 -11.89
C ILE A 229 -5.43 -0.41 -11.30
N VAL A 230 -6.28 0.27 -10.52
CA VAL A 230 -5.88 1.39 -9.69
C VAL A 230 -5.83 0.94 -8.23
N VAL A 231 -4.67 1.09 -7.59
CA VAL A 231 -4.42 0.66 -6.22
C VAL A 231 -3.67 1.73 -5.44
N GLY A 232 -3.59 1.59 -4.12
CA GLY A 232 -2.66 2.33 -3.29
C GLY A 232 -1.22 2.19 -3.82
N ALA A 233 -0.45 3.28 -3.84
CA ALA A 233 0.88 3.31 -4.45
C ALA A 233 1.79 2.18 -3.96
N LEU A 234 1.72 1.82 -2.67
CA LEU A 234 2.49 0.74 -2.07
C LEU A 234 2.18 -0.65 -2.67
N HIS A 235 0.94 -0.88 -3.09
CA HIS A 235 0.50 -2.15 -3.68
C HIS A 235 1.01 -2.32 -5.11
N ALA A 236 1.20 -1.23 -5.88
CA ALA A 236 1.56 -1.31 -7.28
C ALA A 236 2.83 -2.15 -7.57
N PRO A 237 4.00 -1.89 -6.93
CA PRO A 237 5.20 -2.71 -7.14
C PRO A 237 5.06 -4.14 -6.58
N GLN A 238 4.28 -4.35 -5.52
CA GLN A 238 4.05 -5.69 -4.96
C GLN A 238 3.18 -6.55 -5.87
N ILE A 239 2.12 -5.97 -6.44
CA ILE A 239 1.27 -6.64 -7.43
C ILE A 239 2.11 -7.02 -8.64
N ARG A 240 2.93 -6.10 -9.17
CA ARG A 240 3.87 -6.40 -10.24
C ARG A 240 4.78 -7.58 -9.90
N HIS A 241 5.35 -7.59 -8.69
CA HIS A 241 6.18 -8.71 -8.22
C HIS A 241 5.43 -10.05 -8.29
N PHE A 242 4.23 -10.13 -7.72
CA PHE A 242 3.44 -11.37 -7.70
C PHE A 242 2.92 -11.78 -9.09
N LEU A 243 2.62 -10.82 -9.96
CA LEU A 243 2.29 -11.07 -11.36
C LEU A 243 3.47 -11.63 -12.17
N LEU A 244 4.72 -11.32 -11.82
CA LEU A 244 5.90 -11.86 -12.49
C LEU A 244 6.36 -13.20 -11.89
N ASN A 245 6.29 -13.34 -10.56
CA ASN A 245 6.92 -14.46 -9.85
C ASN A 245 5.92 -15.52 -9.34
N GLY A 246 4.63 -15.21 -9.37
CA GLY A 246 3.57 -16.06 -8.80
C GLY A 246 3.37 -15.82 -7.30
N VAL A 247 2.22 -16.23 -6.80
CA VAL A 247 1.90 -16.22 -5.37
C VAL A 247 2.12 -17.62 -4.79
N LYS A 248 2.84 -17.72 -3.67
CA LYS A 248 3.16 -18.99 -3.01
C LYS A 248 2.17 -19.38 -1.91
N ASP A 249 1.37 -18.43 -1.41
CA ASP A 249 0.29 -18.70 -0.45
C ASP A 249 -0.94 -19.25 -1.18
N GLY A 250 -1.08 -20.58 -1.19
CA GLY A 250 -2.18 -21.27 -1.88
C GLY A 250 -3.57 -20.81 -1.43
N SER A 251 -3.73 -20.39 -0.16
CA SER A 251 -5.02 -19.90 0.33
C SER A 251 -5.43 -18.58 -0.35
N VAL A 252 -4.45 -17.73 -0.67
CA VAL A 252 -4.69 -16.47 -1.38
C VAL A 252 -5.04 -16.76 -2.83
N SER A 253 -4.30 -17.66 -3.49
CA SER A 253 -4.56 -18.06 -4.88
C SER A 253 -5.94 -18.68 -5.07
N GLU A 254 -6.36 -19.58 -4.18
CA GLU A 254 -7.68 -20.24 -4.23
C GLU A 254 -8.83 -19.23 -4.10
N ILE A 255 -8.74 -18.32 -3.12
CA ILE A 255 -9.76 -17.29 -2.91
C ILE A 255 -9.83 -16.34 -4.11
N ALA A 256 -8.68 -15.90 -4.63
CA ALA A 256 -8.60 -15.01 -5.78
C ALA A 256 -9.21 -15.63 -7.05
N ALA A 257 -8.91 -16.90 -7.32
CA ALA A 257 -9.50 -17.63 -8.44
C ALA A 257 -11.03 -17.79 -8.27
N SER A 258 -11.48 -18.15 -7.07
CA SER A 258 -12.92 -18.26 -6.77
C SER A 258 -13.65 -16.94 -6.96
N HIS A 259 -13.06 -15.82 -6.52
CA HIS A 259 -13.65 -14.49 -6.67
C HIS A 259 -13.66 -14.02 -8.13
N ALA A 260 -12.61 -14.33 -8.90
CA ALA A 260 -12.55 -14.02 -10.32
C ALA A 260 -13.64 -14.79 -11.11
N GLU A 261 -13.94 -16.02 -10.71
CA GLU A 261 -15.04 -16.80 -11.29
C GLU A 261 -16.40 -16.25 -10.84
N LEU A 262 -16.55 -15.96 -9.55
CA LEU A 262 -17.77 -15.37 -9.01
C LEU A 262 -18.11 -14.05 -9.71
N TRP A 263 -17.11 -13.23 -10.05
CA TRP A 263 -17.34 -12.01 -10.82
C TRP A 263 -17.99 -12.26 -12.18
N LYS A 264 -17.63 -13.35 -12.87
CA LYS A 264 -18.21 -13.68 -14.18
C LYS A 264 -19.66 -14.16 -14.05
N THR A 265 -19.96 -14.88 -12.97
CA THR A 265 -21.26 -15.55 -12.81
C THR A 265 -22.28 -14.72 -12.02
N ASP A 266 -21.83 -13.98 -11.01
CA ASP A 266 -22.65 -13.25 -10.05
C ASP A 266 -21.86 -12.06 -9.44
N PRO A 267 -21.73 -10.96 -10.20
CA PRO A 267 -20.98 -9.78 -9.77
C PRO A 267 -21.61 -9.08 -8.54
N GLU A 268 -22.93 -9.19 -8.35
CA GLU A 268 -23.62 -8.60 -7.20
C GLU A 268 -23.21 -9.26 -5.88
N LYS A 269 -23.05 -10.59 -5.89
CA LYS A 269 -22.57 -11.34 -4.72
C LYS A 269 -21.14 -10.97 -4.37
N LEU A 270 -20.26 -10.74 -5.35
CA LEU A 270 -18.92 -10.24 -5.06
C LEU A 270 -18.95 -8.83 -4.46
N ALA A 271 -19.77 -7.93 -5.01
CA ALA A 271 -19.93 -6.58 -4.47
C ALA A 271 -20.44 -6.59 -3.01
N LYS A 272 -21.37 -7.50 -2.69
CA LYS A 272 -21.83 -7.72 -1.31
C LYS A 272 -20.69 -8.21 -0.41
N ALA A 273 -19.87 -9.15 -0.89
CA ALA A 273 -18.71 -9.63 -0.14
C ALA A 273 -17.70 -8.51 0.18
N CYS A 274 -17.49 -7.57 -0.75
CA CYS A 274 -16.71 -6.36 -0.51
C CYS A 274 -17.32 -5.54 0.65
N ILE A 275 -18.60 -5.21 0.57
CA ILE A 275 -19.30 -4.44 1.61
C ILE A 275 -19.18 -5.12 2.99
N ASP A 276 -19.35 -6.44 3.04
CA ASP A 276 -19.26 -7.20 4.29
C ASP A 276 -17.82 -7.25 4.85
N ALA A 277 -16.80 -7.25 3.99
CA ALA A 277 -15.40 -7.12 4.42
C ALA A 277 -15.13 -5.76 5.07
N THR A 278 -15.62 -4.66 4.46
CA THR A 278 -15.50 -3.32 5.05
C THR A 278 -16.19 -3.25 6.41
N ARG A 279 -17.42 -3.74 6.51
CA ARG A 279 -18.20 -3.74 7.76
C ARG A 279 -17.47 -4.49 8.86
N ARG A 280 -16.94 -5.68 8.57
CA ARG A 280 -16.15 -6.47 9.55
C ARG A 280 -14.93 -5.71 10.04
N ARG A 281 -14.16 -5.08 9.16
CA ARG A 281 -13.02 -4.24 9.54
C ARG A 281 -13.44 -3.10 10.46
N THR A 282 -14.52 -2.38 10.11
CA THR A 282 -15.04 -1.28 10.93
C THR A 282 -15.43 -1.78 12.33
N VAL A 283 -16.12 -2.92 12.42
CA VAL A 283 -16.52 -3.50 13.72
C VAL A 283 -15.29 -3.84 14.57
N TYR A 284 -14.27 -4.50 14.01
CA TYR A 284 -13.04 -4.81 14.76
C TYR A 284 -12.28 -3.56 15.19
N ARG A 285 -12.17 -2.56 14.31
CA ARG A 285 -11.55 -1.28 14.64
C ARG A 285 -12.30 -0.56 15.77
N MET A 286 -13.63 -0.54 15.72
CA MET A 286 -14.45 0.01 16.79
C MET A 286 -14.25 -0.77 18.10
N ALA A 287 -14.25 -2.10 18.05
CA ALA A 287 -14.02 -2.94 19.24
C ALA A 287 -12.66 -2.66 19.89
N GLY A 288 -11.60 -2.47 19.10
CA GLY A 288 -10.29 -2.07 19.58
C GLY A 288 -10.30 -0.70 20.25
N ALA A 289 -11.01 0.26 19.67
CA ALA A 289 -11.20 1.59 20.26
C ALA A 289 -11.98 1.53 21.59
N TYR A 290 -13.06 0.74 21.66
CA TYR A 290 -13.87 0.54 22.86
C TYR A 290 -13.10 -0.16 24.00
N ALA A 291 -12.18 -1.07 23.68
CA ALA A 291 -11.36 -1.77 24.66
C ALA A 291 -10.43 -0.84 25.47
N ILE A 292 -10.10 0.36 24.97
CA ILE A 292 -9.37 1.40 25.72
C ILE A 292 -10.32 2.31 26.50
N THR A 293 -11.45 2.69 25.90
CA THR A 293 -12.32 3.70 26.51
C THR A 293 -13.00 3.17 27.78
N LEU A 294 -13.39 1.90 27.84
CA LEU A 294 -13.99 1.26 29.02
C LEU A 294 -13.07 1.23 30.25
N PRO A 295 -11.79 0.83 30.16
CA PRO A 295 -10.83 0.99 31.26
C PRO A 295 -10.60 2.45 31.64
N SER A 296 -10.53 3.37 30.67
CA SER A 296 -10.27 4.79 30.97
C SER A 296 -11.45 5.50 31.66
N THR A 297 -12.70 5.13 31.35
CA THR A 297 -13.89 5.62 32.07
C THR A 297 -14.05 4.96 33.44
N ALA A 298 -13.69 3.67 33.58
CA ALA A 298 -13.62 3.01 34.87
C ALA A 298 -12.52 3.62 35.78
N PHE A 299 -11.36 3.98 35.22
CA PHE A 299 -10.27 4.62 35.94
C PHE A 299 -10.58 6.08 36.30
N LEU A 300 -11.25 6.84 35.42
CA LEU A 300 -11.75 8.19 35.74
C LEU A 300 -12.90 8.16 36.76
N GLY A 301 -13.77 7.15 36.72
CA GLY A 301 -14.80 6.93 37.75
C GLY A 301 -14.21 6.52 39.11
N ALA A 302 -13.14 5.72 39.10
CA ALA A 302 -12.37 5.39 40.31
C ALA A 302 -11.59 6.59 40.85
N ALA A 303 -10.99 7.42 39.98
CA ALA A 303 -10.30 8.64 40.41
C ALA A 303 -11.27 9.70 40.97
N ALA A 304 -12.47 9.83 40.40
CA ALA A 304 -13.51 10.73 40.90
C ALA A 304 -14.09 10.29 42.26
N THR A 305 -14.00 9.00 42.61
CA THR A 305 -14.39 8.49 43.93
C THR A 305 -13.28 8.65 44.98
N PHE A 306 -12.01 8.69 44.56
CA PHE A 306 -10.87 8.97 45.46
C PHE A 306 -10.60 10.48 45.70
N PHE A 307 -11.04 11.36 44.81
CA PHE A 307 -10.86 12.83 44.91
C PHE A 307 -12.18 13.61 44.98
N GLY A 308 -13.27 12.98 45.45
CA GLY A 308 -14.53 13.69 45.72
C GLY A 308 -14.33 14.82 46.75
N PRO A 309 -15.08 15.93 46.66
CA PRO A 309 -14.84 17.12 47.46
C PRO A 309 -15.09 16.83 48.94
N GLY A 310 -14.06 17.07 49.76
CA GLY A 310 -14.24 17.33 51.18
C GLY A 310 -14.78 18.73 51.43
#